data_AF-A0A448XUX0-F1
#
_entry.id   AF-A0A448XUX0-F1
#
_cell.length_a   1.000
_cell.length_b   1.000
_cell.length_c   1.000
_cell.angle_alpha   90.00
_cell.angle_beta   90.00
_cell.angle_gamma   90.00
#
_symmetry.space_group_name_H-M   'P 1'
#
loop_
_entity.id
_entity.type
_entity.pdbx_description
1 polymer ?
#
loop_
_entity_poly.entity_id
_entity_poly.type
_entity_poly.pdbx_seq_one_letter_code
_entity_poly.pdbx_strand_id
1 'polypeptide(L)'
;MQTNHEITAATHYSDATKRFLLAAKRAEITVLEQLSSNCRIVISVRNMVHALQRERGATNIYLASKGDRFAGQRATHIEASCEAESMLRSQLKSLYLTDSHDTANPRLLSSITLALQGIDYLPVLREQARNLTLSPLDSTRAYCRLVAGLLTVIFEAADIASDPVITRLLVALFNFMQGKEYAGQERAWGLLALQRRILTSACVTSSAHYNTPSSITLPCLMNSPAPAIKRLMSF
;
A
#
# COMPACT_ATOMS: atom_id res chain seq x y z
N MET A 1 -18.77 75.44 9.73
CA MET A 1 -19.70 74.42 9.20
C MET A 1 -18.89 73.19 8.82
N GLN A 2 -19.24 72.07 9.47
CA GLN A 2 -19.05 70.66 9.08
C GLN A 2 -17.67 70.23 8.54
N THR A 3 -16.82 69.69 9.41
CA THR A 3 -16.72 68.26 9.82
C THR A 3 -15.96 67.40 8.82
N ASN A 4 -14.68 67.21 9.16
CA ASN A 4 -13.90 66.01 8.87
C ASN A 4 -14.79 64.77 9.01
N HIS A 5 -15.05 64.09 7.89
CA HIS A 5 -15.43 62.68 7.93
C HIS A 5 -14.20 61.89 7.50
N GLU A 6 -13.27 61.86 8.45
CA GLU A 6 -12.49 60.69 8.83
C GLU A 6 -12.55 59.51 7.86
N ILE A 7 -11.54 59.50 6.99
CA ILE A 7 -10.97 58.28 6.42
C ILE A 7 -10.37 57.48 7.58
N THR A 8 -11.19 56.83 8.42
CA THR A 8 -10.70 55.91 9.47
C THR A 8 -11.67 54.75 9.66
N ALA A 9 -11.83 53.94 8.61
CA ALA A 9 -12.25 52.54 8.75
C ALA A 9 -11.09 51.59 8.41
N ALA A 10 -9.85 52.04 8.61
CA ALA A 10 -8.67 51.18 8.54
C ALA A 10 -8.60 50.38 9.84
N THR A 11 -8.90 49.09 9.74
CA THR A 11 -8.95 48.09 10.80
C THR A 11 -7.70 48.14 11.69
N HIS A 12 -7.85 48.73 12.89
CA HIS A 12 -6.80 48.90 13.90
C HIS A 12 -6.47 47.57 14.60
N TYR A 13 -5.86 46.62 13.90
CA TYR A 13 -5.28 45.43 14.54
C TYR A 13 -3.92 45.77 15.14
N SER A 14 -3.68 45.35 16.40
CA SER A 14 -2.36 45.50 17.04
C SER A 14 -1.29 44.71 16.26
N ASP A 15 -0.03 45.13 16.32
CA ASP A 15 1.07 44.44 15.64
C ASP A 15 1.14 42.95 16.02
N ALA A 16 0.87 42.63 17.28
CA ALA A 16 0.76 41.26 17.77
C ALA A 16 -0.38 40.49 17.05
N THR A 17 -1.56 41.09 16.90
CA THR A 17 -2.68 40.46 16.20
C THR A 17 -2.35 40.17 14.74
N LYS A 18 -1.66 41.09 14.05
CA LYS A 18 -1.20 40.87 12.65
C LYS A 18 -0.18 39.73 12.57
N ARG A 19 0.76 39.66 13.52
CA ARG A 19 1.76 38.59 13.58
C ARG A 19 1.16 37.22 13.90
N PHE A 20 0.17 37.15 14.80
CA PHE A 20 -0.57 35.92 15.07
C PHE A 20 -1.40 35.49 13.86
N LEU A 21 -2.05 36.42 13.15
CA LEU A 21 -2.78 36.10 11.91
C LEU A 21 -1.84 35.59 10.82
N LEU A 22 -0.68 36.21 10.64
CA LEU A 22 0.34 35.76 9.69
C LEU A 22 0.89 34.38 10.07
N ALA A 23 1.15 34.14 11.36
CA ALA A 23 1.58 32.83 11.86
C ALA A 23 0.51 31.76 11.63
N ALA A 24 -0.76 32.07 11.88
CA ALA A 24 -1.88 31.17 11.60
C ALA A 24 -1.98 30.84 10.10
N LYS A 25 -1.84 31.84 9.22
CA LYS A 25 -1.85 31.63 7.76
C LYS A 25 -0.65 30.81 7.28
N ARG A 26 0.53 31.03 7.84
CA ARG A 26 1.72 30.20 7.55
C ARG A 26 1.51 28.76 8.01
N ALA A 27 0.97 28.56 9.21
CA ALA A 27 0.65 27.23 9.71
C ALA A 27 -0.38 26.51 8.82
N GLU A 28 -1.41 27.22 8.35
CA GLU A 28 -2.42 26.68 7.42
C GLU A 28 -1.78 26.23 6.09
N ILE A 29 -0.88 27.04 5.51
CA ILE A 29 -0.15 26.68 4.29
C ILE A 29 0.69 25.42 4.51
N THR A 30 1.44 25.36 5.61
CA THR A 30 2.27 24.19 5.95
C THR A 30 1.44 22.91 6.09
N VAL A 31 0.26 22.98 6.72
CA VAL A 31 -0.65 21.83 6.84
C VAL A 31 -1.16 21.36 5.46
N LEU A 32 -1.53 22.29 4.58
CA LEU A 32 -1.98 21.96 3.23
C LEU A 32 -0.87 21.37 2.36
N GLU A 33 0.36 21.89 2.47
CA GLU A 33 1.53 21.34 1.80
C GLU A 33 1.84 19.91 2.26
N GLN A 34 1.75 19.66 3.56
CA GLN A 34 1.95 18.33 4.14
C GLN A 34 0.86 17.34 3.68
N LEU A 35 -0.41 17.77 3.64
CA LEU A 35 -1.51 16.95 3.13
C LEU A 35 -1.32 16.61 1.64
N SER A 36 -0.97 17.60 0.82
CA SER A 36 -0.68 17.42 -0.61
C SER A 36 0.47 16.43 -0.83
N SER A 37 1.55 16.57 -0.06
CA SER A 37 2.70 15.66 -0.06
C SER A 37 2.30 14.22 0.27
N ASN A 38 1.52 14.02 1.33
CA ASN A 38 1.04 12.71 1.74
C ASN A 38 0.14 12.05 0.68
N CYS A 39 -0.77 12.82 0.08
CA CYS A 39 -1.60 12.35 -1.04
C CYS A 39 -0.76 11.87 -2.23
N ARG A 40 0.33 12.58 -2.57
CA ARG A 40 1.24 12.17 -3.66
C ARG A 40 1.89 10.81 -3.36
N ILE A 41 2.35 10.58 -2.13
CA ILE A 41 2.91 9.29 -1.72
C ILE A 41 1.86 8.19 -1.85
N VAL A 42 0.66 8.41 -1.33
CA VAL A 42 -0.44 7.42 -1.39
C VAL A 42 -0.75 7.04 -2.84
N ILE A 43 -0.81 8.03 -3.75
CA ILE A 43 -1.06 7.79 -5.17
C ILE A 43 0.07 6.95 -5.80
N SER A 44 1.33 7.28 -5.51
CA SER A 44 2.47 6.54 -6.09
C SER A 44 2.59 5.13 -5.55
N VAL A 45 2.39 4.93 -4.25
CA VAL A 45 2.37 3.59 -3.67
C VAL A 45 1.19 2.79 -4.22
N ARG A 46 0.00 3.39 -4.36
CA ARG A 46 -1.15 2.77 -5.03
C ARG A 46 -0.78 2.33 -6.44
N ASN A 47 -0.15 3.18 -7.23
CA ASN A 47 0.24 2.86 -8.61
C ASN A 47 1.26 1.70 -8.65
N MET A 48 2.22 1.69 -7.73
CA MET A 48 3.17 0.58 -7.58
C MET A 48 2.46 -0.73 -7.22
N VAL A 49 1.55 -0.71 -6.25
CA VAL A 49 0.74 -1.88 -5.87
C VAL A 49 -0.06 -2.42 -7.06
N HIS A 50 -0.71 -1.54 -7.84
CA HIS A 50 -1.45 -1.95 -9.04
C HIS A 50 -0.55 -2.56 -10.11
N ALA A 51 0.65 -2.01 -10.33
CA ALA A 51 1.61 -2.56 -11.28
C ALA A 51 2.06 -3.97 -10.85
N LEU A 52 2.42 -4.13 -9.58
CA LEU A 52 2.84 -5.41 -9.00
C LEU A 52 1.74 -6.47 -9.03
N GLN A 53 0.48 -6.08 -8.82
CA GLN A 53 -0.64 -7.02 -8.93
C GLN A 53 -0.81 -7.56 -10.36
N ARG A 54 -0.61 -6.71 -11.38
CA ARG A 54 -0.63 -7.13 -12.78
C ARG A 54 0.56 -8.01 -13.12
N GLU A 55 1.77 -7.61 -12.68
CA GLU A 55 2.98 -8.40 -12.85
C GLU A 55 2.86 -9.79 -12.21
N ARG A 56 2.34 -9.86 -10.98
CA ARG A 56 2.03 -11.12 -10.28
C ARG A 56 1.07 -11.98 -11.09
N GLY A 57 -0.03 -11.40 -11.56
CA GLY A 57 -1.04 -12.12 -12.34
C GLY A 57 -0.47 -12.76 -13.61
N ALA A 58 0.29 -11.99 -14.38
CA ALA A 58 0.94 -12.49 -15.59
C ALA A 58 2.06 -13.50 -15.28
N THR A 59 2.86 -13.26 -14.25
CA THR A 59 3.92 -14.19 -13.80
C THR A 59 3.32 -15.52 -13.35
N ASN A 60 2.17 -15.51 -12.67
CA ASN A 60 1.53 -16.74 -12.22
C ASN A 60 1.01 -17.58 -13.40
N ILE A 61 0.43 -16.95 -14.41
CA ILE A 61 0.00 -17.65 -15.65
C ILE A 61 1.21 -18.18 -16.42
N TYR A 62 2.28 -17.40 -16.50
CA TYR A 62 3.55 -17.81 -17.13
C TYR A 62 4.13 -19.06 -16.43
N LEU A 63 4.23 -19.06 -15.10
CA LEU A 63 4.71 -20.20 -14.33
C LEU A 63 3.79 -21.41 -14.42
N ALA A 64 2.47 -21.22 -14.35
CA ALA A 64 1.50 -22.30 -14.47
C ALA A 64 1.52 -22.97 -15.86
N SER A 65 1.87 -22.21 -16.90
CA SER A 65 2.06 -22.71 -18.26
C SER A 65 3.49 -23.17 -18.55
N LYS A 66 4.36 -23.27 -17.53
CA LYS A 66 5.78 -23.66 -17.68
C LYS A 66 6.54 -22.81 -18.72
N GLY A 67 6.14 -21.55 -18.86
CA GLY A 67 6.76 -20.59 -19.78
C GLY A 67 6.14 -20.50 -21.18
N ASP A 68 5.17 -21.35 -21.52
CA ASP A 68 4.59 -21.41 -22.88
C ASP A 68 3.67 -20.23 -23.20
N ARG A 69 3.08 -19.60 -22.18
CA ARG A 69 2.07 -18.53 -22.35
C ARG A 69 2.45 -17.29 -21.55
N PHE A 70 1.92 -16.15 -21.97
CA PHE A 70 2.03 -14.87 -21.24
C PHE A 70 3.44 -14.26 -21.13
N ALA A 71 4.46 -14.78 -21.84
CA ALA A 71 5.81 -14.21 -21.80
C ALA A 71 5.85 -12.72 -22.22
N GLY A 72 5.16 -12.36 -23.31
CA GLY A 72 5.07 -10.97 -23.79
C GLY A 72 4.30 -10.05 -22.83
N GLN A 73 3.13 -10.47 -22.37
CA GLN A 73 2.33 -9.70 -21.41
C GLN A 73 3.07 -9.51 -20.08
N ARG A 74 3.81 -10.53 -19.62
CA ARG A 74 4.67 -10.45 -18.45
C ARG A 74 5.75 -9.37 -18.63
N ALA A 75 6.41 -9.32 -19.79
CA ALA A 75 7.42 -8.29 -20.06
C ALA A 75 6.83 -6.87 -19.97
N THR A 76 5.66 -6.63 -20.59
CA THR A 76 4.96 -5.34 -20.50
C THR A 76 4.59 -4.97 -19.06
N HIS A 77 4.18 -5.93 -18.24
CA HIS A 77 3.87 -5.66 -16.83
C HIS A 77 5.11 -5.44 -15.95
N ILE A 78 6.24 -6.06 -16.30
CA ILE A 78 7.53 -5.78 -15.66
C ILE A 78 7.96 -4.35 -15.95
N GLU A 79 7.89 -3.90 -17.21
CA GLU A 79 8.21 -2.53 -17.60
C GLU A 79 7.35 -1.51 -16.85
N ALA A 80 6.03 -1.72 -16.81
CA ALA A 80 5.12 -0.84 -16.06
C ALA A 80 5.43 -0.82 -14.55
N SER A 81 5.92 -1.93 -13.99
CA SER A 81 6.31 -2.00 -12.57
C SER A 81 7.64 -1.30 -12.32
N CYS A 82 8.59 -1.37 -13.26
CA CYS A 82 9.84 -0.60 -13.19
C CYS A 82 9.59 0.91 -13.29
N GLU A 83 8.64 1.34 -14.13
CA GLU A 83 8.25 2.74 -14.23
C GLU A 83 7.60 3.24 -12.93
N ALA A 84 6.67 2.46 -12.37
CA ALA A 84 6.03 2.77 -11.09
C ALA A 84 7.04 2.79 -9.93
N GLU A 85 8.01 1.88 -9.93
CA GLU A 85 9.12 1.86 -8.98
C GLU A 85 9.96 3.15 -9.06
N SER A 86 10.37 3.55 -10.27
CA SER A 86 11.17 4.74 -10.49
C SER A 86 10.45 6.00 -10.00
N MET A 87 9.15 6.14 -10.31
CA MET A 87 8.31 7.23 -9.81
C MET A 87 8.22 7.23 -8.28
N LEU A 88 8.00 6.06 -7.66
CA LEU A 88 7.91 5.93 -6.21
C LEU A 88 9.23 6.34 -5.53
N ARG A 89 10.37 5.83 -6.01
CA ARG A 89 11.70 6.16 -5.46
C ARG A 89 12.01 7.64 -5.59
N SER A 90 11.71 8.25 -6.74
CA SER A 90 11.90 9.68 -6.98
C SER A 90 11.11 10.53 -5.98
N GLN A 91 9.84 10.18 -5.74
CA GLN A 91 9.01 10.90 -4.77
C GLN A 91 9.47 10.71 -3.33
N LEU A 92 9.79 9.48 -2.91
CA LEU A 92 10.30 9.23 -1.56
C LEU A 92 11.60 9.98 -1.30
N LYS A 93 12.50 10.03 -2.30
CA LYS A 93 13.75 10.81 -2.22
C LYS A 93 13.48 12.30 -2.07
N SER A 94 12.59 12.86 -2.90
CA SER A 94 12.24 14.28 -2.84
C SER A 94 11.61 14.70 -1.51
N LEU A 95 10.88 13.80 -0.84
CA LEU A 95 10.12 14.12 0.36
C LEU A 95 10.88 13.87 1.66
N TYR A 96 11.73 12.85 1.73
CA TYR A 96 12.37 12.43 2.98
C TYR A 96 13.89 12.59 3.01
N LEU A 97 14.54 12.81 1.86
CA LEU A 97 16.01 12.88 1.76
C LEU A 97 16.51 14.26 1.30
N THR A 98 15.65 15.28 1.33
CA THR A 98 16.05 16.69 1.14
C THR A 98 16.35 17.28 2.52
N ASP A 99 17.46 18.03 2.68
CA ASP A 99 18.18 18.47 3.90
C ASP A 99 17.40 18.93 5.18
N SER A 100 16.08 18.94 5.16
CA SER A 100 15.23 19.26 6.32
C SER A 100 14.98 18.00 7.17
N HIS A 101 15.98 17.60 7.96
CA HIS A 101 15.98 16.35 8.76
C HIS A 101 15.07 16.32 10.00
N ASP A 102 14.20 17.30 10.25
CA ASP A 102 13.67 17.50 11.61
C ASP A 102 12.27 16.94 11.92
N THR A 103 11.56 16.29 11.00
CA THR A 103 10.14 15.90 11.26
C THR A 103 9.69 14.54 10.76
N ALA A 104 10.57 13.70 10.20
CA ALA A 104 10.17 12.38 9.71
C ALA A 104 10.09 11.34 10.84
N ASN A 105 8.90 10.75 11.04
CA ASN A 105 8.66 9.70 12.04
C ASN A 105 9.59 8.48 11.78
N PRO A 106 10.38 8.01 12.77
CA PRO A 106 11.26 6.85 12.62
C PRO A 106 10.55 5.57 12.15
N ARG A 107 9.27 5.39 12.50
CA ARG A 107 8.46 4.23 12.07
C ARG A 107 8.17 4.27 10.58
N LEU A 108 7.85 5.44 10.05
CA LEU A 108 7.63 5.65 8.63
C LEU A 108 8.92 5.43 7.83
N LEU A 109 10.06 5.97 8.30
CA LEU A 109 11.35 5.73 7.63
C LEU A 109 11.74 4.24 7.64
N SER A 110 11.45 3.55 8.74
CA SER A 110 11.68 2.10 8.84
C SER A 110 10.77 1.31 7.88
N SER A 111 9.49 1.67 7.79
CA SER A 111 8.56 0.99 6.87
C SER A 111 8.90 1.25 5.42
N ILE A 112 9.32 2.47 5.07
CA ILE A 112 9.84 2.82 3.73
C ILE A 112 11.06 1.95 3.40
N THR A 113 12.01 1.85 4.32
CA THR A 113 13.22 1.04 4.14
C THR A 113 12.89 -0.43 3.83
N LEU A 114 12.01 -1.03 4.64
CA LEU A 114 11.57 -2.41 4.44
C LEU A 114 10.84 -2.61 3.11
N ALA A 115 10.00 -1.65 2.70
CA ALA A 115 9.29 -1.70 1.43
C ALA A 115 10.25 -1.59 0.24
N LEU A 116 11.22 -0.67 0.29
CA LEU A 116 12.23 -0.49 -0.74
C LEU A 116 13.16 -1.71 -0.85
N GLN A 117 13.56 -2.31 0.27
CA GLN A 117 14.33 -3.56 0.26
C GLN A 117 13.55 -4.70 -0.40
N GLY A 118 12.23 -4.76 -0.20
CA GLY A 118 11.37 -5.70 -0.91
C GLY A 118 11.39 -5.46 -2.42
N ILE A 119 11.30 -4.20 -2.84
CA ILE A 119 11.38 -3.80 -4.25
C ILE A 119 12.75 -4.15 -4.84
N ASP A 120 13.85 -3.93 -4.12
CA ASP A 120 15.21 -4.29 -4.54
C ASP A 120 15.37 -5.79 -4.83
N TYR A 121 14.53 -6.64 -4.24
CA TYR A 121 14.51 -8.08 -4.49
C TYR A 121 13.72 -8.50 -5.75
N LEU A 122 12.93 -7.61 -6.36
CA LEU A 122 12.13 -7.94 -7.55
C LEU A 122 12.94 -8.49 -8.74
N PRO A 123 14.14 -7.97 -9.09
CA PRO A 123 14.96 -8.54 -10.16
C PRO A 123 15.31 -10.01 -9.91
N VAL A 124 15.65 -10.38 -8.67
CA VAL A 124 15.94 -11.77 -8.30
C VAL A 124 14.70 -12.64 -8.47
N LEU A 125 13.55 -12.17 -8.00
CA LEU A 125 12.28 -12.88 -8.17
C LEU A 125 11.92 -13.08 -9.65
N ARG A 126 12.16 -12.06 -10.48
CA ARG A 126 11.91 -12.10 -11.93
C ARG A 126 12.82 -13.08 -12.66
N GLU A 127 14.08 -13.20 -12.25
CA GLU A 127 15.01 -14.21 -12.79
C GLU A 127 14.63 -15.63 -12.35
N GLN A 128 14.31 -15.83 -11.07
CA GLN A 128 13.83 -17.13 -10.58
C GLN A 128 12.55 -17.58 -11.31
N ALA A 129 11.65 -16.64 -11.61
CA ALA A 129 10.46 -16.93 -12.39
C ALA A 129 10.77 -17.24 -13.87
N ARG A 130 11.72 -16.53 -14.48
CA ARG A 130 12.16 -16.80 -15.86
C ARG A 130 12.80 -18.19 -15.99
N ASN A 131 13.60 -18.58 -15.01
CA ASN A 131 14.27 -19.89 -14.97
C ASN A 131 13.35 -21.03 -14.54
N LEU A 132 12.05 -20.76 -14.30
CA LEU A 132 11.06 -21.72 -13.82
C LEU A 132 11.46 -22.43 -12.51
N THR A 133 12.37 -21.83 -11.72
CA THR A 133 12.80 -22.36 -10.43
C THR A 133 11.88 -21.94 -9.28
N LEU A 134 10.96 -21.01 -9.55
CA LEU A 134 10.00 -20.48 -8.60
C LEU A 134 8.62 -21.12 -8.82
N SER A 135 8.01 -21.62 -7.74
CA SER A 135 6.65 -22.15 -7.83
C SER A 135 5.62 -21.01 -8.01
N PRO A 136 4.48 -21.24 -8.69
CA PRO A 136 3.36 -20.29 -8.77
C PRO A 136 2.90 -19.77 -7.38
N LEU A 137 2.89 -20.66 -6.38
CA LEU A 137 2.50 -20.33 -5.02
C LEU A 137 3.51 -19.42 -4.32
N ASP A 138 4.81 -19.73 -4.44
CA ASP A 138 5.88 -18.95 -3.81
C ASP A 138 6.03 -17.57 -4.47
N SER A 139 5.84 -17.51 -5.79
CA SER A 139 5.74 -16.24 -6.52
C SER A 139 4.61 -15.37 -5.96
N THR A 140 3.41 -15.94 -5.84
CA THR A 140 2.25 -15.22 -5.28
C THR A 140 2.54 -14.71 -3.87
N ARG A 141 3.11 -15.57 -3.01
CA ARG A 141 3.48 -15.21 -1.63
C ARG A 141 4.49 -14.07 -1.58
N ALA A 142 5.51 -14.08 -2.44
CA ALA A 142 6.52 -13.03 -2.50
C ALA A 142 5.91 -11.67 -2.90
N TYR A 143 5.11 -11.62 -3.96
CA TYR A 143 4.43 -10.38 -4.37
C TYR A 143 3.46 -9.88 -3.29
N CYS A 144 2.72 -10.77 -2.62
CA CYS A 144 1.81 -10.38 -1.54
C CYS A 144 2.55 -9.75 -0.34
N ARG A 145 3.69 -10.30 0.07
CA ARG A 145 4.53 -9.72 1.13
C ARG A 145 5.01 -8.31 0.77
N LEU A 146 5.41 -8.11 -0.48
CA LEU A 146 5.88 -6.82 -0.98
C LEU A 146 4.74 -5.78 -1.00
N VAL A 147 3.55 -6.17 -1.47
CA VAL A 147 2.36 -5.32 -1.42
C VAL A 147 1.99 -4.97 0.03
N ALA A 148 2.07 -5.91 0.97
CA ALA A 148 1.80 -5.64 2.38
C ALA A 148 2.79 -4.62 2.99
N GLY A 149 4.08 -4.71 2.63
CA GLY A 149 5.09 -3.73 3.03
C GLY A 149 4.78 -2.32 2.51
N LEU A 150 4.37 -2.22 1.24
CA LEU A 150 3.97 -0.96 0.63
C LEU A 150 2.73 -0.33 1.31
N LEU A 151 1.75 -1.15 1.68
CA LEU A 151 0.57 -0.65 2.40
C LEU A 151 0.91 -0.19 3.82
N THR A 152 1.91 -0.82 4.45
CA THR A 152 2.41 -0.38 5.75
C THR A 152 2.98 1.04 5.67
N VAL A 153 3.71 1.38 4.59
CA VAL A 153 4.18 2.75 4.35
C VAL A 153 3.00 3.74 4.29
N ILE A 154 1.95 3.36 3.57
CA ILE A 154 0.76 4.21 3.45
C ILE A 154 0.06 4.40 4.80
N PHE A 155 -0.07 3.35 5.62
CA PHE A 155 -0.66 3.47 6.95
C PHE A 155 0.14 4.38 7.87
N GLU A 156 1.47 4.24 7.90
CA GLU A 156 2.34 5.11 8.69
C GLU A 156 2.30 6.56 8.20
N ALA A 157 2.18 6.79 6.88
CA ALA A 157 2.04 8.13 6.31
C ALA A 157 0.67 8.77 6.64
N ALA A 158 -0.40 7.98 6.63
CA ALA A 158 -1.75 8.45 6.96
C ALA A 158 -1.92 8.77 8.46
N ASP A 159 -1.26 8.01 9.34
CA ASP A 159 -1.25 8.26 10.79
C ASP A 159 -0.66 9.64 11.11
N ILE A 160 0.40 10.05 10.41
CA ILE A 160 1.01 11.38 10.54
C ILE A 160 0.07 12.49 10.06
N ALA A 161 -0.73 12.22 9.02
CA ALA A 161 -1.68 13.19 8.46
C ALA A 161 -2.96 13.37 9.30
N SER A 162 -3.21 12.46 10.26
CA SER A 162 -4.47 12.40 11.01
C SER A 162 -5.73 12.38 10.12
N ASP A 163 -5.65 11.81 8.91
CA ASP A 163 -6.79 11.76 7.97
C ASP A 163 -7.58 10.45 8.13
N PRO A 164 -8.79 10.47 8.73
CA PRO A 164 -9.58 9.27 8.96
C PRO A 164 -10.23 8.73 7.68
N VAL A 165 -10.41 9.57 6.65
CA VAL A 165 -11.02 9.18 5.38
C VAL A 165 -10.02 8.39 4.55
N ILE A 166 -8.78 8.88 4.45
CA ILE A 166 -7.69 8.18 3.76
C ILE A 166 -7.45 6.83 4.45
N THR A 167 -7.36 6.80 5.77
CA THR A 167 -7.15 5.57 6.55
C THR A 167 -8.25 4.52 6.28
N ARG A 168 -9.54 4.92 6.26
CA ARG A 168 -10.66 3.99 5.94
C ARG A 168 -10.61 3.46 4.51
N LEU A 169 -10.29 4.32 3.54
CA LEU A 169 -10.13 3.90 2.13
C LEU A 169 -8.98 2.91 1.95
N LEU A 170 -7.90 3.07 2.72
CA LEU A 170 -6.74 2.18 2.69
C LEU A 170 -7.03 0.84 3.35
N VAL A 171 -7.75 0.82 4.46
CA VAL A 171 -8.25 -0.42 5.09
C VAL A 171 -9.21 -1.14 4.15
N ALA A 172 -10.12 -0.42 3.50
CA ALA A 172 -11.03 -1.01 2.49
C ALA A 172 -10.26 -1.59 1.30
N LEU A 173 -9.24 -0.88 0.80
CA LEU A 173 -8.37 -1.36 -0.27
C LEU A 173 -7.61 -2.62 0.17
N PHE A 174 -7.04 -2.63 1.38
CA PHE A 174 -6.38 -3.80 1.96
C PHE A 174 -7.33 -4.99 2.05
N ASN A 175 -8.52 -4.81 2.65
CA ASN A 175 -9.52 -5.86 2.78
C ASN A 175 -9.99 -6.38 1.42
N PHE A 176 -10.14 -5.51 0.42
CA PHE A 176 -10.47 -5.92 -0.94
C PHE A 176 -9.35 -6.73 -1.58
N MET A 177 -8.08 -6.34 -1.41
CA MET A 177 -6.93 -7.11 -1.91
C MET A 177 -6.84 -8.48 -1.23
N GLN A 178 -7.06 -8.55 0.09
CA GLN A 178 -7.13 -9.81 0.82
C GLN A 178 -8.30 -10.67 0.33
N GLY A 179 -9.48 -10.09 0.08
CA GLY A 179 -10.62 -10.79 -0.48
C GLY A 179 -10.34 -11.39 -1.87
N LYS A 180 -9.65 -10.65 -2.75
CA LYS A 180 -9.21 -11.18 -4.05
C LYS A 180 -8.18 -12.30 -3.92
N GLU A 181 -7.36 -12.27 -2.88
CA GLU A 181 -6.40 -13.32 -2.57
C GLU A 181 -7.10 -14.59 -2.09
N TYR A 182 -8.05 -14.48 -1.15
CA TYR A 182 -8.85 -15.63 -0.70
C TYR A 182 -9.63 -16.26 -1.85
N ALA A 183 -10.30 -15.46 -2.68
CA ALA A 183 -11.00 -15.95 -3.88
C ALA A 183 -10.04 -16.54 -4.94
N GLY A 184 -8.76 -16.12 -4.95
CA GLY A 184 -7.71 -16.72 -5.76
C GLY A 184 -7.28 -18.09 -5.22
N GLN A 185 -7.11 -18.20 -3.90
CA GLN A 185 -6.78 -19.45 -3.22
C GLN A 185 -7.91 -20.46 -3.33
N GLU A 186 -9.16 -20.07 -3.09
CA GLU A 186 -10.33 -20.95 -3.25
C GLU A 186 -10.43 -21.50 -4.67
N ARG A 187 -10.16 -20.69 -5.71
CA ARG A 187 -10.11 -21.18 -7.10
C ARG A 187 -8.97 -22.16 -7.34
N ALA A 188 -7.77 -21.88 -6.83
CA ALA A 188 -6.64 -22.78 -6.96
C ALA A 188 -6.88 -24.12 -6.26
N TRP A 189 -7.47 -24.08 -5.06
CA TRP A 189 -7.87 -25.26 -4.30
C TRP A 189 -9.02 -26.01 -4.98
N GLY A 190 -10.01 -25.30 -5.52
CA GLY A 190 -11.12 -25.89 -6.27
C GLY A 190 -10.66 -26.63 -7.53
N LEU A 191 -9.70 -26.07 -8.26
CA LEU A 191 -9.08 -26.75 -9.41
C LEU A 191 -8.27 -27.99 -8.99
N LEU A 192 -7.50 -27.91 -7.90
CA LEU A 192 -6.76 -29.05 -7.35
C LEU A 192 -7.69 -30.17 -6.87
N ALA A 193 -8.81 -29.83 -6.22
CA ALA A 193 -9.82 -30.79 -5.78
C ALA A 193 -10.49 -31.49 -6.98
N LEU A 194 -10.83 -30.72 -8.02
CA LEU A 194 -11.38 -31.24 -9.28
C LEU A 194 -10.39 -32.19 -9.98
N GLN A 195 -9.11 -31.83 -10.01
CA GLN A 195 -8.05 -32.59 -10.67
C GLN A 195 -7.70 -33.89 -9.93
N ARG A 196 -7.82 -33.92 -8.59
CA ARG A 196 -7.63 -35.15 -7.79
C ARG A 196 -8.87 -36.07 -7.76
N ARG A 197 -9.98 -35.68 -8.39
CA ARG A 197 -11.26 -36.42 -8.36
C ARG A 197 -11.73 -36.74 -6.93
N ILE A 198 -11.37 -35.89 -5.97
CA ILE A 198 -11.87 -35.94 -4.58
C ILE A 198 -13.08 -35.00 -4.51
N LEU A 199 -14.19 -35.43 -5.12
CA LEU A 199 -15.51 -34.88 -4.83
C LEU A 199 -16.30 -35.94 -4.07
N THR A 200 -15.75 -36.39 -2.94
CA THR A 200 -16.51 -37.14 -1.95
C THR A 200 -17.32 -36.13 -1.12
N SER A 201 -18.56 -36.49 -0.80
CA SER A 201 -19.62 -35.67 -0.17
C SER A 201 -19.27 -34.99 1.17
N ALA A 202 -18.04 -35.15 1.66
CA ALA A 202 -17.48 -34.42 2.80
C ALA A 202 -16.99 -33.00 2.44
N CYS A 203 -16.78 -32.67 1.16
CA CYS A 203 -16.24 -31.36 0.76
C CYS A 203 -17.26 -30.22 0.87
N VAL A 204 -18.58 -30.51 0.81
CA VAL A 204 -19.63 -29.49 0.91
C VAL A 204 -19.91 -29.10 2.37
N THR A 205 -19.75 -30.03 3.32
CA THR A 205 -19.93 -29.74 4.76
C THR A 205 -18.75 -28.98 5.36
N SER A 206 -17.58 -29.01 4.71
CA SER A 206 -16.43 -28.16 5.06
C SER A 206 -16.64 -26.68 4.68
N SER A 207 -17.77 -26.29 4.08
CA SER A 207 -18.12 -24.88 3.83
C SER A 207 -19.09 -24.33 4.89
N ALA A 208 -19.79 -25.19 5.65
CA ALA A 208 -20.84 -24.79 6.59
C ALA A 208 -20.47 -24.92 8.08
N HIS A 209 -19.28 -25.43 8.42
CA HIS A 209 -18.86 -25.69 9.82
C HIS A 209 -17.51 -25.08 10.24
N TYR A 210 -17.02 -24.05 9.55
CA TYR A 210 -15.85 -23.27 10.01
C TYR A 210 -16.26 -21.96 10.70
N ASN A 211 -17.18 -22.07 11.65
CA ASN A 211 -17.56 -20.96 12.53
C ASN A 211 -17.13 -21.20 13.98
N THR A 212 -15.97 -21.82 14.21
CA THR A 212 -15.28 -21.80 15.52
C THR A 212 -13.76 -21.63 15.34
N PRO A 213 -13.10 -20.72 16.10
CA PRO A 213 -11.72 -20.33 15.86
C PRO A 213 -10.77 -21.10 16.79
N SER A 214 -10.32 -22.31 16.42
CA SER A 214 -9.30 -22.96 17.26
C SER A 214 -8.42 -24.05 16.65
N SER A 215 -8.57 -24.48 15.40
CA SER A 215 -7.75 -25.62 14.94
C SER A 215 -7.57 -25.73 13.42
N ILE A 216 -7.24 -24.62 12.76
CA ILE A 216 -6.37 -24.62 11.58
C ILE A 216 -5.49 -23.38 11.70
N THR A 217 -4.34 -23.53 12.37
CA THR A 217 -3.31 -22.49 12.38
C THR A 217 -2.69 -22.44 10.99
N LEU A 218 -3.35 -21.73 10.08
CA LEU A 218 -2.75 -21.23 8.86
C LEU A 218 -1.63 -20.25 9.28
N PRO A 219 -0.36 -20.46 8.91
CA PRO A 219 0.72 -19.53 9.25
C PRO A 219 0.56 -18.12 8.62
N CYS A 220 -0.48 -17.91 7.82
CA CYS A 220 -0.71 -16.67 7.08
C CYS A 220 -1.30 -15.55 7.97
N LEU A 221 -1.99 -15.88 9.07
CA LEU A 221 -2.60 -14.87 9.96
C LEU A 221 -1.72 -14.47 11.15
N MET A 222 -0.70 -15.27 11.49
CA MET A 222 0.19 -15.00 12.62
C MET A 222 1.45 -14.21 12.24
N ASN A 223 1.75 -14.04 10.96
CA ASN A 223 2.87 -13.21 10.48
C ASN A 223 2.38 -12.04 9.60
N SER A 224 1.48 -11.22 10.15
CA SER A 224 1.32 -9.84 9.65
C SER A 224 2.49 -9.00 10.19
N PRO A 225 3.36 -8.41 9.35
CA PRO A 225 4.54 -7.71 9.83
C PRO A 225 4.26 -6.28 10.32
N ALA A 226 3.00 -5.83 10.40
CA ALA A 226 2.68 -4.45 10.75
C ALA A 226 1.87 -4.35 12.05
N PRO A 227 2.47 -3.94 13.19
CA PRO A 227 1.73 -3.59 14.40
C PRO A 227 0.67 -2.48 14.19
N ALA A 228 0.79 -1.70 13.10
CA ALA A 228 -0.19 -0.69 12.69
C ALA A 228 -1.58 -1.27 12.32
N ILE A 229 -1.62 -2.45 11.67
CA ILE A 229 -2.89 -3.07 11.24
C ILE A 229 -3.68 -3.62 12.45
N LYS A 230 -2.98 -4.15 13.46
CA LYS A 230 -3.63 -4.60 14.70
C LYS A 230 -4.25 -3.43 15.48
N ARG A 231 -3.62 -2.25 15.50
CA ARG A 231 -4.17 -1.05 16.16
C ARG A 231 -5.44 -0.53 15.50
N LEU A 232 -5.54 -0.64 14.17
CA LEU A 232 -6.69 -0.18 13.40
C LEU A 232 -7.91 -1.12 13.46
N MET A 233 -7.71 -2.41 13.77
CA MET A 233 -8.80 -3.36 13.98
C MET A 233 -9.35 -3.40 15.42
N SER A 234 -8.73 -2.65 16.34
CA SER A 234 -9.17 -2.51 17.74
C SER A 234 -9.99 -1.23 18.00
N PHE A 235 -10.46 -0.56 16.94
CA PHE A 235 -11.45 0.52 16.97
C PHE A 235 -12.72 0.11 16.23
#